data_AF-A0A1S8XS95-F1
#
_entry.id   AF-A0A1S8XS95-F1
#
_cell.length_a   1.000
_cell.length_b   1.000
_cell.length_c   1.000
_cell.angle_alpha   90.00
_cell.angle_beta   90.00
_cell.angle_gamma   90.00
#
_symmetry.space_group_name_H-M   'P 1'
#
loop_
_entity.id
_entity.type
_entity.pdbx_description
1 polymer ?
#
loop_
_entity_poly.entity_id
_entity_poly.type
_entity_poly.pdbx_seq_one_letter_code
_entity_poly.pdbx_strand_id
1 'polypeptide(L)'
;MTEEPFTVRPELLREVAGALGDLAYQLGHGLSGVPGLAVPAPGWRSAGALAGLESAAHAWCGALGARVAAAQGALTVAAEGYQAADERAAHRLTTLPR
;
A
#
# COMPACT_ATOMS: atom_id res chain seq x y z
N MET A 1 29.13 13.72 14.28
CA MET A 1 27.73 13.30 14.54
C MET A 1 27.77 11.83 14.84
N THR A 2 27.56 11.44 16.09
CA THR A 2 27.38 10.04 16.46
C THR A 2 25.93 9.68 16.11
N GLU A 3 25.76 8.83 15.10
CA GLU A 3 24.45 8.32 14.72
C GLU A 3 23.90 7.46 15.86
N GLU A 4 22.73 7.82 16.39
CA GLU A 4 22.09 7.06 17.45
C GLU A 4 21.55 5.74 16.86
N PRO A 5 21.77 4.59 17.52
CA PRO A 5 21.33 3.30 16.97
C PRO A 5 19.81 3.27 16.83
N PHE A 6 19.32 3.08 15.61
CA PHE A 6 17.90 2.96 15.32
C PHE A 6 17.44 1.50 15.47
N THR A 7 16.49 1.25 16.37
CA THR A 7 15.86 -0.07 16.51
C THR A 7 14.69 -0.19 15.54
N VAL A 8 14.83 -1.10 14.58
CA VAL A 8 13.74 -1.45 13.65
C VAL A 8 12.86 -2.51 14.28
N ARG A 9 11.54 -2.39 14.09
CA ARG A 9 10.54 -3.39 14.49
C ARG A 9 9.91 -4.04 13.25
N PRO A 10 10.44 -5.16 12.74
CA PRO A 10 9.91 -5.82 11.54
C PRO A 10 8.42 -6.18 11.63
N GLU A 11 7.92 -6.47 12.83
CA GLU A 11 6.52 -6.80 13.08
C GLU A 11 5.61 -5.61 12.79
N LEU A 12 6.03 -4.40 13.18
CA LEU A 12 5.31 -3.17 12.88
C LEU A 12 5.33 -2.89 11.38
N LEU A 13 6.45 -3.16 10.69
CA LEU A 13 6.52 -3.02 9.24
C LEU A 13 5.53 -3.96 8.53
N ARG A 14 5.40 -5.20 9.00
CA ARG A 14 4.44 -6.19 8.47
C ARG A 14 3.00 -5.77 8.75
N GLU A 15 2.71 -5.30 9.96
CA GLU A 15 1.37 -4.80 10.35
C GLU A 15 0.95 -3.63 9.47
N VAL A 16 1.82 -2.62 9.33
CA VAL A 16 1.55 -1.45 8.50
C VAL A 16 1.44 -1.85 7.02
N ALA A 17 2.29 -2.76 6.54
CA ALA A 17 2.18 -3.29 5.18
C ALA A 17 0.82 -3.96 4.95
N GLY A 18 0.33 -4.77 5.89
CA GLY A 18 -1.00 -5.39 5.82
C GLY A 18 -2.11 -4.34 5.70
N ALA A 19 -2.11 -3.35 6.59
CA ALA A 19 -3.10 -2.27 6.59
C ALA A 19 -3.08 -1.45 5.29
N LEU A 20 -1.88 -1.17 4.75
CA LEU A 20 -1.74 -0.51 3.45
C LEU A 20 -2.23 -1.41 2.30
N GLY A 21 -2.03 -2.72 2.38
CA GLY A 21 -2.57 -3.68 1.42
C GLY A 21 -4.10 -3.65 1.36
N ASP A 22 -4.75 -3.65 2.51
CA ASP A 22 -6.22 -3.57 2.61
C ASP A 22 -6.74 -2.23 2.03
N LEU A 23 -6.08 -1.11 2.36
CA LEU A 23 -6.41 0.20 1.82
C LEU A 23 -6.20 0.27 0.31
N ALA A 24 -5.10 -0.26 -0.20
CA ALA A 24 -4.82 -0.31 -1.64
C ALA A 24 -5.87 -1.12 -2.39
N TYR A 25 -6.29 -2.25 -1.82
CA TYR A 25 -7.36 -3.09 -2.37
C TYR A 25 -8.68 -2.32 -2.42
N GLN A 26 -9.08 -1.68 -1.32
CA GLN A 26 -10.29 -0.86 -1.26
C GLN A 26 -10.26 0.32 -2.24
N LEU A 27 -9.13 0.99 -2.42
CA LEU A 27 -9.00 2.09 -3.37
C LEU A 27 -9.05 1.62 -4.83
N GLY A 28 -8.42 0.49 -5.14
CA GLY A 28 -8.38 -0.06 -6.50
C GLY A 28 -9.69 -0.73 -6.92
N HIS A 29 -10.36 -1.43 -6.01
CA HIS A 29 -11.51 -2.28 -6.31
C HIS A 29 -12.82 -1.81 -5.68
N GLY A 30 -12.78 -1.01 -4.61
CA GLY A 30 -13.98 -0.59 -3.88
C GLY A 30 -14.91 0.32 -4.66
N LEU A 31 -14.41 0.97 -5.72
CA LEU A 31 -15.25 1.69 -6.68
C LEU A 31 -15.49 0.89 -7.97
N SER A 32 -14.74 -0.19 -8.21
CA SER A 32 -14.95 -1.00 -9.41
C SER A 32 -16.34 -1.63 -9.36
N GLY A 33 -17.18 -1.31 -10.36
CA GLY A 33 -18.53 -1.84 -10.43
C GLY A 33 -19.51 -1.28 -9.40
N VAL A 34 -19.22 -0.13 -8.76
CA VAL A 34 -20.23 0.64 -8.00
C VAL A 34 -20.97 1.56 -8.96
N PRO A 35 -22.19 1.20 -9.43
CA PRO A 35 -22.96 2.07 -10.29
C PRO A 35 -23.53 3.24 -9.49
N GLY A 36 -23.77 4.37 -10.15
CA GLY A 36 -24.60 5.44 -9.60
C GLY A 36 -23.86 6.49 -8.78
N LEU A 37 -22.54 6.65 -8.95
CA LEU A 37 -21.86 7.86 -8.49
C LEU A 37 -22.41 9.11 -9.19
N ALA A 38 -22.83 8.96 -10.45
CA ALA A 38 -23.73 9.89 -11.12
C ALA A 38 -25.07 9.22 -11.48
N VAL A 39 -26.17 9.98 -11.39
CA VAL A 39 -27.49 9.54 -11.87
C VAL A 39 -27.46 9.50 -13.40
N PRO A 40 -27.80 8.36 -14.05
CA PRO A 40 -27.91 8.29 -15.50
C PRO A 40 -29.05 9.18 -15.97
N ALA A 41 -28.72 10.32 -16.55
CA ALA A 41 -29.71 11.29 -17.03
C ALA A 41 -29.42 11.69 -18.49
N PRO A 42 -29.61 10.78 -19.46
CA PRO A 42 -29.22 11.00 -20.86
C PRO A 42 -29.90 12.21 -21.55
N GLY A 43 -30.97 12.75 -20.96
CA GLY A 43 -31.60 14.00 -21.41
C GLY A 43 -31.03 15.28 -20.80
N TRP A 44 -30.08 15.18 -19.86
CA TRP A 44 -29.50 16.35 -19.19
C TRP A 44 -28.29 16.85 -19.96
N ARG A 45 -28.19 18.18 -20.12
CA ARG A 45 -27.01 18.82 -20.72
C ARG A 45 -25.70 18.46 -20.00
N SER A 46 -25.77 18.11 -18.72
CA SER A 46 -24.61 17.76 -17.88
C SER A 46 -24.24 16.27 -17.91
N ALA A 47 -24.99 15.40 -18.60
CA ALA A 47 -24.79 13.95 -18.53
C ALA A 47 -23.35 13.52 -18.89
N GLY A 48 -22.78 14.09 -19.96
CA GLY A 48 -21.40 13.80 -20.35
C GLY A 48 -20.36 14.30 -19.34
N ALA A 49 -20.59 15.47 -18.73
CA ALA A 49 -19.72 16.01 -17.69
C ALA A 49 -19.74 15.14 -16.42
N LEU A 50 -20.91 14.62 -16.04
CA LEU A 50 -21.06 13.71 -14.91
C LEU A 50 -20.38 12.36 -15.16
N ALA A 51 -20.55 11.77 -16.35
CA ALA A 51 -19.85 10.54 -16.73
C ALA A 51 -18.33 10.73 -16.76
N GLY A 52 -17.85 11.88 -17.24
CA GLY A 52 -16.44 12.24 -17.21
C GLY A 52 -15.89 12.39 -15.79
N LEU A 53 -16.65 13.01 -14.89
CA LEU A 53 -16.28 13.14 -13.48
C LEU A 53 -16.20 11.77 -12.78
N GLU A 54 -17.17 10.89 -13.02
CA GLU A 54 -17.18 9.52 -12.48
C GLU A 54 -15.94 8.73 -12.96
N SER A 55 -15.66 8.77 -14.27
CA SER A 55 -14.46 8.13 -14.83
C SER A 55 -13.16 8.69 -14.23
N ALA A 56 -13.05 10.01 -14.06
CA ALA A 56 -11.89 10.65 -13.45
C ALA A 56 -11.70 10.24 -11.98
N ALA A 57 -12.80 10.11 -11.21
CA ALA A 57 -12.75 9.64 -9.84
C ALA A 57 -12.24 8.20 -9.74
N HIS A 58 -12.75 7.29 -10.59
CA HIS A 58 -12.24 5.91 -10.66
C HIS A 58 -10.75 5.86 -11.00
N ALA A 59 -10.32 6.62 -12.01
CA ALA A 59 -8.91 6.66 -12.41
C ALA A 59 -8.01 7.18 -11.29
N TRP A 60 -8.44 8.22 -10.58
CA TRP A 60 -7.68 8.78 -9.45
C TRP A 60 -7.58 7.80 -8.28
N CYS A 61 -8.68 7.15 -7.89
CA CYS A 61 -8.68 6.14 -6.83
C CYS A 61 -7.79 4.94 -7.19
N GLY A 62 -7.87 4.45 -8.44
CA GLY A 62 -7.00 3.38 -8.92
C GLY A 62 -5.51 3.76 -8.87
N ALA A 63 -5.17 4.97 -9.32
CA ALA A 63 -3.79 5.48 -9.26
C ALA A 63 -3.29 5.63 -7.82
N LEU A 64 -4.14 6.12 -6.91
CA LEU A 64 -3.81 6.20 -5.49
C LEU A 64 -3.62 4.81 -4.88
N GLY A 65 -4.51 3.87 -5.16
CA GLY A 65 -4.40 2.48 -4.72
C GLY A 65 -3.09 1.83 -5.17
N ALA A 66 -2.68 2.04 -6.43
CA ALA A 66 -1.40 1.55 -6.94
C ALA A 66 -0.20 2.12 -6.17
N ARG A 67 -0.22 3.40 -5.79
CA ARG A 67 0.83 4.01 -4.98
C ARG A 67 0.87 3.44 -3.56
N VAL A 68 -0.29 3.20 -2.96
CA VAL A 68 -0.39 2.58 -1.63
C VAL A 68 0.13 1.13 -1.68
N ALA A 69 -0.22 0.36 -2.71
CA ALA A 69 0.30 -0.99 -2.93
C ALA A 69 1.84 -1.01 -3.08
N ALA A 70 2.40 -0.02 -3.80
CA ALA A 70 3.85 0.10 -3.91
C ALA A 70 4.52 0.36 -2.54
N ALA A 71 3.92 1.19 -1.69
CA ALA A 71 4.40 1.42 -0.33
C ALA A 71 4.30 0.16 0.54
N GLN A 72 3.17 -0.57 0.45
CA GLN A 72 3.02 -1.88 1.09
C GLN A 72 4.16 -2.83 0.68
N GLY A 73 4.44 -2.95 -0.62
CA GLY A 73 5.50 -3.81 -1.13
C GLY A 73 6.89 -3.43 -0.60
N ALA A 74 7.19 -2.13 -0.56
CA ALA A 74 8.46 -1.64 -0.01
C ALA A 74 8.62 -1.98 1.49
N LEU A 75 7.56 -1.86 2.29
CA LEU A 75 7.59 -2.22 3.70
C LEU A 75 7.75 -3.73 3.92
N THR A 76 7.09 -4.56 3.11
CA THR A 76 7.25 -6.01 3.14
C THR A 76 8.71 -6.40 2.86
N VAL A 77 9.30 -5.87 1.78
CA VAL A 77 10.70 -6.12 1.42
C VAL A 77 11.65 -5.65 2.53
N ALA A 78 11.39 -4.49 3.14
CA ALA A 78 12.20 -4.00 4.25
C ALA A 78 12.13 -4.96 5.46
N ALA A 79 10.94 -5.40 5.85
CA ALA A 79 10.76 -6.31 6.99
C ALA A 79 11.50 -7.64 6.78
N GLU A 80 11.43 -8.21 5.58
CA GLU A 80 12.17 -9.41 5.19
C GLU A 80 13.69 -9.18 5.21
N GLY A 81 14.15 -8.02 4.71
CA GLY A 81 15.56 -7.66 4.71
C GLY A 81 16.16 -7.57 6.12
N TYR A 82 15.44 -6.96 7.06
CA TYR A 82 15.87 -6.87 8.46
C TYR A 82 15.88 -8.24 9.15
N GLN A 83 14.83 -9.05 8.94
CA GLN A 83 14.77 -10.41 9.47
C GLN A 83 15.97 -11.25 8.99
N ALA A 84 16.25 -11.23 7.68
CA ALA A 84 17.36 -11.98 7.11
C ALA A 84 18.73 -11.48 7.61
N ALA A 85 18.86 -10.19 7.91
CA ALA A 85 20.07 -9.64 8.52
C ALA A 85 20.26 -10.13 9.95
N ASP A 86 19.19 -10.16 10.75
CA ASP A 86 19.19 -10.66 12.12
C ASP A 86 19.54 -12.16 12.17
N GLU A 87 18.94 -12.97 11.30
CA GLU A 87 19.23 -14.40 11.18
C GLU A 87 20.71 -14.66 10.82
N ARG A 88 21.28 -13.87 9.90
CA ARG A 88 22.71 -13.96 9.58
C ARG A 88 23.59 -13.58 10.76
N ALA A 89 23.21 -12.57 11.54
CA ALA A 89 23.95 -12.15 12.73
C ALA A 89 23.89 -13.24 13.82
N ALA A 90 22.70 -13.76 14.11
CA ALA A 90 22.48 -14.86 15.04
C ALA A 90 23.29 -16.10 14.64
N HIS A 91 23.28 -16.48 13.36
CA HIS A 91 24.07 -17.61 12.87
C HIS A 91 25.57 -17.43 13.13
N ARG A 92 26.13 -16.25 12.80
CA ARG A 92 27.55 -15.94 13.07
C ARG A 92 27.89 -16.06 14.56
N LEU A 93 27.02 -15.58 15.43
CA LEU A 93 27.23 -15.66 16.88
C LEU A 93 27.22 -17.11 17.39
N THR A 94 26.33 -17.97 16.85
CA THR A 94 26.29 -19.39 17.24
C THR A 94 27.51 -20.19 16.78
N THR A 95 28.22 -19.73 15.75
CA THR A 95 29.43 -20.39 15.23
C THR A 95 30.72 -20.00 15.96
N LEU A 96 30.68 -19.02 16.86
CA LEU A 96 31.86 -18.60 17.63
C LEU A 96 32.09 -19.53 18.85
N PRO A 97 33.34 -19.93 19.13
CA PRO A 97 33.66 -20.67 20.35
C PRO A 97 33.39 -19.80 21.59
N ARG A 98 32.87 -20.43 22.65
CA ARG A 98 32.50 -19.79 23.93
C ARG A 98 33.70 -19.33 24.74
#